data_AF-A0A2G1VSR7-F1
#
_entry.id   AF-A0A2G1VSR7-F1
#
_cell.length_a   1.000
_cell.length_b   1.000
_cell.length_c   1.000
_cell.angle_alpha   90.00
_cell.angle_beta   90.00
_cell.angle_gamma   90.00
#
_symmetry.space_group_name_H-M   'P 1'
#
loop_
_entity.id
_entity.type
_entity.pdbx_description
1 polymer ?
#
loop_
_entity_poly.entity_id
_entity_poly.type
_entity_poly.pdbx_seq_one_letter_code
_entity_poly.pdbx_strand_id
1 'polypeptide(L)'
;MKNSTLGILMLFCFNTFAQKTTDSLEIWTMFTIGNLVNAKAHEFAARGLPVKIIHKTGDVLWEVEDEDAEYKSEIEYIEAHNDSVWEQLKNRGFKNPRKSYEEQFQKERADLEAALELFNENPRIKRYQEVRSKDQFPNADIKKITDGVYQIELWSLDIQNPLDTQKKEFVAKVDINTLQTTVVKLE
;
A
#
# COMPACT_ATOMS: atom_id res chain seq x y z
N MET A 1 -3.68 44.29 52.77
CA MET A 1 -4.41 43.29 53.58
C MET A 1 -5.50 42.68 52.73
N LYS A 2 -5.51 41.35 52.58
CA LYS A 2 -6.65 40.47 52.22
C LYS A 2 -7.30 40.72 50.84
N ASN A 3 -7.66 39.75 50.02
CA ASN A 3 -7.61 38.29 50.06
C ASN A 3 -7.69 37.80 48.61
N SER A 4 -7.05 36.66 48.37
CA SER A 4 -7.18 35.79 47.22
C SER A 4 -8.63 35.36 46.97
N THR A 5 -8.85 34.78 45.77
CA THR A 5 -9.83 33.73 45.39
C THR A 5 -10.76 34.15 44.24
N LEU A 6 -10.37 33.85 43.00
CA LEU A 6 -11.29 33.23 42.03
C LEU A 6 -10.46 32.49 40.98
N GLY A 7 -10.05 31.28 41.34
CA GLY A 7 -9.58 30.30 40.38
C GLY A 7 -10.76 29.62 39.67
N ILE A 8 -10.42 29.01 38.54
CA ILE A 8 -11.16 27.91 37.89
C ILE A 8 -12.38 28.37 37.07
N LEU A 9 -12.15 28.88 35.87
CA LEU A 9 -13.10 28.68 34.75
C LEU A 9 -12.43 28.90 33.39
N MET A 10 -11.79 27.85 32.86
CA MET A 10 -11.76 27.46 31.43
C MET A 10 -10.69 26.39 31.24
N LEU A 11 -10.96 25.22 31.81
CA LEU A 11 -10.25 23.98 31.52
C LEU A 11 -11.28 23.00 30.94
N PHE A 12 -11.89 23.40 29.81
CA PHE A 12 -12.96 22.64 29.13
C PHE A 12 -12.90 22.71 27.60
N CYS A 13 -11.70 22.78 27.01
CA CYS A 13 -11.54 22.61 25.55
C CYS A 13 -10.63 21.44 25.14
N PHE A 14 -10.25 20.55 26.06
CA PHE A 14 -9.38 19.40 25.76
C PHE A 14 -10.07 18.03 25.81
N ASN A 15 -11.40 17.96 25.76
CA ASN A 15 -12.15 16.69 25.90
C ASN A 15 -13.07 16.34 24.74
N THR A 16 -12.68 16.63 23.49
CA THR A 16 -13.32 16.02 22.32
C THR A 16 -12.30 15.76 21.22
N PHE A 17 -11.48 14.71 21.38
CA PHE A 17 -11.08 13.77 20.31
C PHE A 17 -10.14 12.69 20.89
N ALA A 18 -10.50 12.13 22.04
CA ALA A 18 -10.00 10.82 22.47
C ALA A 18 -11.16 9.84 22.37
N GLN A 19 -11.75 9.74 21.16
CA GLN A 19 -12.70 8.67 20.88
C GLN A 19 -11.85 7.45 20.54
N LYS A 20 -11.99 6.44 21.40
CA LYS A 20 -11.53 5.05 21.29
C LYS A 20 -11.19 4.67 19.85
N THR A 21 -10.01 4.10 19.66
CA THR A 21 -9.62 3.23 18.55
C THR A 21 -10.83 2.71 17.79
N THR A 22 -11.25 3.44 16.76
CA THR A 22 -12.27 2.99 15.84
C THR A 22 -11.68 1.76 15.19
N ASP A 23 -12.34 0.61 15.31
CA ASP A 23 -11.99 -0.56 14.51
C ASP A 23 -11.85 -0.06 13.06
N SER A 24 -10.62 -0.15 12.53
CA SER A 24 -10.35 0.33 11.17
C SER A 24 -11.22 -0.49 10.24
N LEU A 25 -12.09 0.16 9.47
CA LEU A 25 -12.95 -0.56 8.53
C LEU A 25 -12.06 -1.30 7.53
N GLU A 26 -12.50 -2.46 7.04
CA GLU A 26 -11.68 -3.24 6.12
C GLU A 26 -12.19 -3.11 4.70
N ILE A 27 -11.37 -2.60 3.78
CA ILE A 27 -11.65 -2.72 2.35
C ILE A 27 -10.99 -3.99 1.85
N TRP A 28 -11.82 -4.88 1.29
CA TRP A 28 -11.37 -6.13 0.73
C TRP A 28 -11.07 -5.95 -0.75
N THR A 29 -9.91 -6.42 -1.18
CA THR A 29 -9.46 -6.32 -2.58
C THR A 29 -9.02 -7.70 -3.03
N MET A 30 -9.31 -8.07 -4.28
CA MET A 30 -8.73 -9.27 -4.85
C MET A 30 -7.27 -9.03 -5.21
N PHE A 31 -6.42 -9.98 -4.86
CA PHE A 31 -5.00 -9.96 -5.17
C PHE A 31 -4.56 -11.34 -5.64
N THR A 32 -3.86 -11.38 -6.77
CA THR A 32 -3.11 -12.55 -7.21
C THR A 32 -1.68 -12.46 -6.69
N ILE A 33 -1.10 -13.59 -6.27
CA ILE A 33 0.28 -13.59 -5.77
C ILE A 33 1.20 -13.07 -6.89
N GLY A 34 2.00 -12.06 -6.56
CA GLY A 34 2.93 -11.42 -7.51
C GLY A 34 2.46 -10.09 -8.12
N ASN A 35 1.23 -9.63 -7.87
CA ASN A 35 0.77 -8.33 -8.38
C ASN A 35 1.11 -7.14 -7.45
N LEU A 36 2.41 -6.94 -7.19
CA LEU A 36 2.93 -5.92 -6.28
C LEU A 36 2.37 -4.51 -6.56
N VAL A 37 2.20 -4.15 -7.83
CA VAL A 37 1.65 -2.85 -8.26
C VAL A 37 0.25 -2.65 -7.69
N ASN A 38 -0.68 -3.58 -7.92
CA ASN A 38 -2.05 -3.42 -7.45
C ASN A 38 -2.14 -3.43 -5.92
N ALA A 39 -1.36 -4.28 -5.24
CA ALA A 39 -1.35 -4.29 -3.78
C ALA A 39 -0.91 -2.93 -3.22
N LYS A 40 0.22 -2.40 -3.69
CA LYS A 40 0.73 -1.10 -3.24
C LYS A 40 -0.16 0.07 -3.66
N ALA A 41 -0.76 0.01 -4.84
CA ALA A 41 -1.71 1.03 -5.29
C ALA A 41 -2.93 1.11 -4.36
N HIS A 42 -3.50 -0.04 -3.94
CA HIS A 42 -4.59 -0.06 -2.96
C HIS A 42 -4.16 0.51 -1.61
N GLU A 43 -2.99 0.10 -1.10
CA GLU A 43 -2.44 0.64 0.15
C GLU A 43 -2.26 2.17 0.08
N PHE A 44 -1.78 2.70 -1.05
CA PHE A 44 -1.51 4.13 -1.21
C PHE A 44 -2.77 4.94 -1.45
N ALA A 45 -3.74 4.42 -2.21
CA ALA A 45 -5.04 5.04 -2.42
C ALA A 45 -5.87 5.12 -1.14
N ALA A 46 -5.69 4.18 -0.22
CA ALA A 46 -6.35 4.20 1.09
C ALA A 46 -5.74 5.21 2.08
N ARG A 47 -4.58 5.82 1.78
CA ARG A 47 -3.95 6.79 2.69
C ARG A 47 -4.88 7.98 2.92
N GLY A 48 -5.22 8.21 4.18
CA GLY A 48 -6.15 9.27 4.60
C GLY A 48 -7.58 8.79 4.84
N LEU A 49 -7.89 7.53 4.54
CA LEU A 49 -9.12 6.87 4.98
C LEU A 49 -8.85 6.06 6.26
N PRO A 50 -9.81 5.97 7.19
CA PRO A 50 -9.70 5.16 8.41
C PRO A 50 -10.02 3.69 8.09
N VAL A 51 -9.32 3.14 7.09
CA VAL A 51 -9.51 1.78 6.58
C VAL A 51 -8.20 1.01 6.56
N LYS A 52 -8.31 -0.31 6.61
CA LYS A 52 -7.24 -1.26 6.35
C LYS A 52 -7.54 -1.98 5.05
N ILE A 53 -6.54 -2.10 4.18
CA ILE A 53 -6.65 -2.93 2.98
C ILE A 53 -6.39 -4.39 3.36
N ILE A 54 -7.33 -5.27 2.99
CA ILE A 54 -7.19 -6.71 3.13
C ILE A 54 -7.18 -7.32 1.74
N HIS A 55 -6.04 -7.89 1.36
CA HIS A 55 -5.90 -8.64 0.14
C HIS A 55 -6.49 -10.04 0.33
N LYS A 56 -7.59 -10.33 -0.35
CA LYS A 56 -8.14 -11.67 -0.47
C LYS A 56 -7.38 -12.38 -1.60
N THR A 57 -6.67 -13.44 -1.25
CA THR A 57 -5.86 -14.23 -2.18
C THR A 57 -6.77 -14.89 -3.21
N GLY A 58 -6.57 -14.58 -4.49
CA GLY A 58 -7.22 -15.27 -5.61
C GLY A 58 -6.51 -16.58 -6.00
N ASP A 59 -5.34 -16.87 -5.44
CA ASP A 59 -4.51 -18.04 -5.78
C ASP A 59 -4.94 -19.34 -5.08
N VAL A 60 -6.05 -19.33 -4.34
CA VAL A 60 -6.69 -20.55 -3.86
C VAL A 60 -8.11 -20.54 -4.38
N LEU A 61 -8.32 -21.12 -5.56
CA LEU A 61 -9.38 -22.09 -5.85
C LEU A 61 -9.07 -22.71 -7.22
N TRP A 62 -8.98 -24.04 -7.19
CA TRP A 62 -8.34 -24.94 -8.12
C TRP A 62 -9.35 -25.48 -9.13
N GLU A 63 -8.93 -25.77 -10.36
CA GLU A 63 -9.43 -26.85 -11.23
C GLU A 63 -10.86 -27.36 -10.91
N VAL A 64 -11.91 -26.60 -11.22
CA VAL A 64 -13.29 -27.10 -11.25
C VAL A 64 -14.03 -26.54 -12.47
N GLU A 65 -14.90 -27.37 -13.05
CA GLU A 65 -15.51 -27.21 -14.39
C GLU A 65 -16.44 -26.00 -14.57
N ASP A 66 -16.61 -25.11 -13.58
CA ASP A 66 -17.56 -23.99 -13.59
C ASP A 66 -16.95 -22.67 -13.02
N GLU A 67 -15.72 -22.36 -13.46
CA GLU A 67 -14.86 -21.24 -13.00
C GLU A 67 -15.56 -19.85 -12.97
N ASP A 68 -16.48 -19.60 -13.91
CA ASP A 68 -17.11 -18.28 -14.09
C ASP A 68 -18.17 -17.95 -13.02
N ALA A 69 -18.82 -18.96 -12.44
CA ALA A 69 -19.91 -18.75 -11.49
C ALA A 69 -19.38 -18.52 -10.06
N GLU A 70 -18.40 -19.33 -9.63
CA GLU A 70 -17.80 -19.22 -8.29
C GLU A 70 -16.96 -17.93 -8.17
N TYR A 71 -16.18 -17.59 -9.20
CA TYR A 71 -15.42 -16.34 -9.23
C TYR A 71 -16.31 -15.08 -9.16
N LYS A 72 -17.45 -15.06 -9.87
CA LYS A 72 -18.42 -13.96 -9.79
C LYS A 72 -18.99 -13.83 -8.38
N SER A 73 -19.32 -14.94 -7.73
CA SER A 73 -19.87 -14.92 -6.37
C SER A 73 -18.93 -14.32 -5.34
N GLU A 74 -17.61 -14.54 -5.47
CA GLU A 74 -16.61 -13.98 -4.55
C GLU A 74 -16.42 -12.47 -4.81
N ILE A 75 -16.42 -12.06 -6.09
CA ILE A 75 -16.41 -10.63 -6.45
C ILE A 75 -17.63 -9.94 -5.86
N GLU A 76 -18.83 -10.48 -6.09
CA GLU A 76 -20.08 -9.92 -5.57
C GLU A 76 -20.08 -9.85 -4.03
N TYR A 77 -19.52 -10.85 -3.37
CA TYR A 77 -19.38 -10.86 -1.90
C TYR A 77 -18.42 -9.76 -1.41
N ILE A 78 -17.27 -9.58 -2.07
CA ILE A 78 -16.32 -8.51 -1.75
C ILE A 78 -16.94 -7.14 -2.01
N GLU A 79 -17.67 -6.96 -3.12
CA GLU A 79 -18.36 -5.71 -3.44
C GLU A 79 -19.43 -5.37 -2.41
N ALA A 80 -20.26 -6.34 -2.02
CA ALA A 80 -21.29 -6.15 -1.00
C ALA A 80 -20.70 -5.78 0.36
N HIS A 81 -19.59 -6.42 0.76
CA HIS A 81 -18.84 -6.05 1.96
C HIS A 81 -18.33 -4.60 1.88
N ASN A 82 -17.67 -4.25 0.77
CA ASN A 82 -17.10 -2.92 0.58
C ASN A 82 -18.17 -1.81 0.51
N ASP A 83 -19.35 -2.09 -0.04
CA ASP A 83 -20.46 -1.12 -0.08
C ASP A 83 -20.91 -0.70 1.33
N SER A 84 -20.97 -1.64 2.27
CA SER A 84 -21.22 -1.33 3.69
C SER A 84 -20.13 -0.40 4.25
N VAL A 85 -18.87 -0.63 3.91
CA VAL A 85 -17.75 0.21 4.36
C VAL A 85 -17.84 1.61 3.76
N TRP A 86 -18.19 1.74 2.48
CA TRP A 86 -18.34 3.03 1.82
C TRP A 86 -19.46 3.87 2.45
N GLU A 87 -20.60 3.26 2.78
CA GLU A 87 -21.69 3.94 3.48
C GLU A 87 -21.29 4.36 4.90
N GLN A 88 -20.54 3.52 5.63
CA GLN A 88 -20.02 3.89 6.93
C GLN A 88 -19.05 5.09 6.86
N LEU A 89 -18.19 5.15 5.84
CA LEU A 89 -17.31 6.29 5.61
C LEU A 89 -18.11 7.56 5.28
N LYS A 90 -19.16 7.47 4.45
CA LYS A 90 -20.06 8.62 4.20
C LYS A 90 -20.69 9.12 5.49
N ASN A 91 -21.18 8.22 6.34
CA ASN A 91 -21.78 8.55 7.64
C ASN A 91 -20.77 9.19 8.61
N ARG A 92 -19.47 8.92 8.44
CA ARG A 92 -18.38 9.58 9.17
C ARG A 92 -17.97 10.93 8.58
N GLY A 93 -18.64 11.41 7.54
CA GLY A 93 -18.42 12.73 6.93
C GLY A 93 -17.50 12.76 5.71
N PHE A 94 -17.03 11.61 5.22
CA PHE A 94 -16.24 11.54 3.99
C PHE A 94 -17.14 11.76 2.77
N LYS A 95 -16.78 12.71 1.89
CA LYS A 95 -17.54 12.99 0.67
C LYS A 95 -17.16 12.00 -0.43
N ASN A 96 -18.12 11.22 -0.92
CA ASN A 96 -17.95 10.27 -2.02
C ASN A 96 -16.72 9.34 -1.90
N PRO A 97 -16.52 8.64 -0.75
CA PRO A 97 -15.29 7.93 -0.45
C PRO A 97 -14.94 6.84 -1.49
N ARG A 98 -15.93 6.09 -1.99
CA ARG A 98 -15.72 5.08 -3.04
C ARG A 98 -15.10 5.67 -4.31
N LYS A 99 -15.68 6.78 -4.80
CA LYS A 99 -15.22 7.43 -6.03
C LYS A 99 -13.81 7.99 -5.86
N SER A 100 -13.55 8.70 -4.76
CA SER A 100 -12.23 9.25 -4.49
C SER A 100 -11.18 8.15 -4.31
N TYR A 101 -11.52 7.05 -3.65
CA TYR A 101 -10.63 5.90 -3.54
C TYR A 101 -10.30 5.29 -4.91
N GLU A 102 -11.29 5.06 -5.76
CA GLU A 102 -11.08 4.46 -7.08
C GLU A 102 -10.25 5.35 -8.00
N GLU A 103 -10.53 6.66 -8.03
CA GLU A 103 -9.74 7.63 -8.78
C GLU A 103 -8.27 7.64 -8.33
N GLN A 104 -8.03 7.59 -7.02
CA GLN A 104 -6.68 7.52 -6.48
C GLN A 104 -6.02 6.16 -6.75
N PHE A 105 -6.76 5.06 -6.70
CA PHE A 105 -6.24 3.74 -7.02
C PHE A 105 -5.72 3.67 -8.46
N GLN A 106 -6.52 4.12 -9.43
CA GLN A 106 -6.11 4.11 -10.84
C GLN A 106 -4.89 5.02 -11.07
N LYS A 107 -4.86 6.18 -10.41
CA LYS A 107 -3.70 7.08 -10.46
C LYS A 107 -2.45 6.43 -9.86
N GLU A 108 -2.54 5.91 -8.63
CA GLU A 108 -1.39 5.30 -7.95
C GLU A 108 -0.88 4.06 -8.67
N ARG A 109 -1.77 3.28 -9.29
CA ARG A 109 -1.38 2.17 -10.14
C ARG A 109 -0.53 2.64 -11.32
N ALA A 110 -0.99 3.64 -12.07
CA ALA A 110 -0.24 4.17 -13.21
C ALA A 110 1.10 4.79 -12.78
N ASP A 111 1.11 5.54 -11.68
CA ASP A 111 2.33 6.14 -11.13
C ASP A 111 3.35 5.08 -10.69
N LEU A 112 2.88 3.97 -10.10
CA LEU A 112 3.73 2.84 -9.71
C LEU A 112 4.29 2.08 -10.91
N GLU A 113 3.48 1.86 -11.95
CA GLU A 113 3.94 1.26 -13.21
C GLU A 113 5.06 2.11 -13.83
N ALA A 114 4.86 3.43 -13.92
CA ALA A 114 5.88 4.36 -14.41
C ALA A 114 7.14 4.39 -13.53
N ALA A 115 6.98 4.37 -12.21
CA ALA A 115 8.12 4.36 -11.29
C ALA A 115 8.96 3.07 -11.43
N LEU A 116 8.31 1.92 -11.59
CA LEU A 116 8.98 0.64 -11.81
C LEU A 116 9.67 0.56 -13.18
N GLU A 117 9.07 1.15 -14.22
CA GLU A 117 9.70 1.30 -15.53
C GLU A 117 11.00 2.09 -15.42
N LEU A 118 10.97 3.30 -14.85
CA LEU A 118 12.16 4.14 -14.63
C LEU A 118 13.23 3.46 -13.75
N PHE A 119 12.80 2.66 -12.78
CA PHE A 119 13.72 1.89 -11.95
C PHE A 119 14.42 0.78 -12.74
N ASN A 120 13.66 -0.01 -13.50
CA ASN A 120 14.17 -1.09 -14.33
C ASN A 120 15.01 -0.58 -15.52
N GLU A 121 14.76 0.64 -15.98
CA GLU A 121 15.56 1.26 -17.03
C GLU A 121 16.95 1.71 -16.55
N ASN A 122 17.13 1.88 -15.24
CA ASN A 122 18.38 2.34 -14.66
C ASN A 122 19.54 1.38 -14.97
N PRO A 123 20.69 1.86 -15.52
CA PRO A 123 21.80 0.99 -15.91
C PRO A 123 22.35 0.11 -14.79
N ARG A 124 22.31 0.58 -13.53
CA ARG A 124 22.77 -0.21 -12.37
C ARG A 124 21.85 -1.40 -12.10
N ILE A 125 20.53 -1.19 -12.24
CA ILE A 125 19.52 -2.21 -12.02
C ILE A 125 19.53 -3.23 -13.15
N LYS A 126 19.60 -2.77 -14.41
CA LYS A 126 19.76 -3.66 -15.57
C LYS A 126 20.96 -4.59 -15.41
N ARG A 127 22.13 -4.01 -15.12
CA ARG A 127 23.34 -4.80 -14.90
C ARG A 127 23.19 -5.78 -13.76
N TYR A 128 22.55 -5.40 -12.65
CA TYR A 128 22.29 -6.31 -11.54
C TYR A 128 21.42 -7.50 -11.96
N GLN A 129 20.34 -7.25 -12.71
CA GLN A 129 19.44 -8.29 -13.21
C GLN A 129 20.17 -9.25 -14.18
N GLU A 130 21.09 -8.74 -15.00
CA GLU A 130 21.88 -9.55 -15.95
C GLU A 130 22.92 -10.47 -15.29
N VAL A 131 23.59 -9.99 -14.24
CA VAL A 131 24.74 -10.71 -13.63
C VAL A 131 24.36 -11.54 -12.39
N ARG A 132 23.07 -11.60 -12.04
CA ARG A 132 22.64 -12.27 -10.81
C ARG A 132 22.80 -13.78 -10.89
N SER A 133 23.16 -14.40 -9.76
CA SER A 133 23.11 -15.86 -9.59
C SER A 133 21.67 -16.37 -9.66
N LYS A 134 21.49 -17.60 -10.19
CA LYS A 134 20.21 -18.30 -10.24
C LYS A 134 19.62 -18.58 -8.86
N ASP A 135 20.48 -18.67 -7.84
CA ASP A 135 20.08 -19.06 -6.47
C ASP A 135 19.77 -17.84 -5.57
N GLN A 136 19.98 -16.64 -6.08
CA GLN A 136 19.51 -15.40 -5.46
C GLN A 136 18.16 -15.05 -6.08
N PHE A 137 17.13 -14.73 -5.30
CA PHE A 137 15.82 -14.31 -5.80
C PHE A 137 15.52 -12.85 -5.42
N PRO A 138 15.00 -12.01 -6.33
CA PRO A 138 14.76 -10.62 -6.01
C PRO A 138 13.47 -10.51 -5.20
N ASN A 139 13.48 -9.68 -4.18
CA ASN A 139 12.26 -9.21 -3.55
C ASN A 139 12.28 -7.68 -3.53
N ALA A 140 11.14 -7.07 -3.85
CA ALA A 140 11.01 -5.62 -3.91
C ALA A 140 9.94 -5.17 -2.93
N ASP A 141 10.27 -4.17 -2.12
CA ASP A 141 9.28 -3.39 -1.39
C ASP A 141 9.25 -1.97 -1.94
N ILE A 142 8.06 -1.39 -1.96
CA ILE A 142 7.83 -0.05 -2.51
C ILE A 142 7.14 0.78 -1.44
N LYS A 143 7.68 1.97 -1.20
CA LYS A 143 7.14 2.97 -0.27
C LYS A 143 6.90 4.27 -1.02
N LYS A 144 5.67 4.77 -0.98
CA LYS A 144 5.37 6.14 -1.44
C LYS A 144 5.89 7.15 -0.42
N ILE A 145 6.79 8.04 -0.85
CA ILE A 145 7.35 9.13 -0.07
C ILE A 145 6.43 10.35 -0.14
N THR A 146 6.06 10.75 -1.35
CA THR A 146 5.07 11.79 -1.66
C THR A 146 4.46 11.49 -3.03
N ASP A 147 3.49 12.29 -3.47
CA ASP A 147 2.87 12.14 -4.79
C ASP A 147 3.92 12.14 -5.91
N GLY A 148 3.93 11.07 -6.72
CA GLY A 148 4.89 10.87 -7.80
C GLY A 148 6.33 10.54 -7.37
N VAL A 149 6.58 10.30 -6.08
CA VAL A 149 7.93 9.99 -5.57
C VAL A 149 7.90 8.73 -4.72
N TYR A 150 8.65 7.72 -5.16
CA TYR A 150 8.66 6.39 -4.59
C TYR A 150 10.07 5.99 -4.16
N GLN A 151 10.16 5.25 -3.07
CA GLN A 151 11.35 4.52 -2.67
C GLN A 151 11.14 3.04 -2.97
N ILE A 152 12.07 2.46 -3.72
CA ILE A 152 12.07 1.03 -4.06
C ILE A 152 13.28 0.40 -3.37
N GLU A 153 13.03 -0.59 -2.51
CA GLU A 153 14.06 -1.37 -1.85
C GLU A 153 14.13 -2.74 -2.52
N LEU A 154 15.29 -3.08 -3.09
CA LEU A 154 15.54 -4.38 -3.69
C LEU A 154 16.41 -5.21 -2.76
N TRP A 155 15.97 -6.44 -2.52
CA TRP A 155 16.62 -7.40 -1.66
C TRP A 155 16.88 -8.68 -2.45
N SER A 156 17.94 -9.39 -2.11
CA SER A 156 18.20 -10.74 -2.61
C SER A 156 17.98 -11.75 -1.49
N LEU A 157 17.36 -12.87 -1.85
CA LEU A 157 17.25 -14.04 -0.99
C LEU A 157 18.19 -15.13 -1.46
N ASP A 158 19.18 -15.47 -0.64
CA ASP A 158 20.14 -16.56 -0.89
C ASP A 158 19.60 -17.88 -0.32
N ILE A 159 19.20 -18.79 -1.22
CA ILE A 159 18.66 -20.10 -0.83
C ILE A 159 19.76 -21.02 -0.26
N GLN A 160 21.02 -20.80 -0.64
CA GLN A 160 22.14 -21.63 -0.18
C GLN A 160 22.59 -21.28 1.23
N ASN A 161 22.27 -20.07 1.72
CA ASN A 161 22.59 -19.62 3.08
C ASN A 161 21.34 -19.15 3.86
N PRO A 162 20.55 -20.10 4.41
CA PRO A 162 19.28 -19.79 5.09
C PRO A 162 19.42 -18.89 6.32
N LEU A 163 20.61 -18.80 6.93
CA LEU A 163 20.87 -17.98 8.12
C LEU A 163 21.15 -16.50 7.81
N ASP A 164 21.50 -16.19 6.56
CA ASP A 164 21.75 -14.81 6.07
C ASP A 164 20.89 -14.57 4.80
N THR A 165 19.60 -14.90 4.94
CA THR A 165 18.67 -15.09 3.83
C THR A 165 18.20 -13.82 3.15
N GLN A 166 18.50 -12.63 3.68
CA GLN A 166 17.98 -11.38 3.13
C GLN A 166 19.05 -10.32 3.12
N LYS A 167 19.64 -10.11 1.94
CA LYS A 167 20.56 -9.00 1.73
C LYS A 167 19.83 -7.86 1.06
N LYS A 168 19.84 -6.67 1.67
CA LYS A 168 19.47 -5.45 0.97
C LYS A 168 20.52 -5.14 -0.08
N GLU A 169 20.12 -5.06 -1.34
CA GLU A 169 21.03 -4.83 -2.47
C GLU A 169 21.01 -3.36 -2.90
N PHE A 170 19.80 -2.80 -3.03
CA PHE A 170 19.62 -1.45 -3.50
C PHE A 170 18.50 -0.72 -2.76
N VAL A 171 18.69 0.58 -2.61
CA VAL A 171 17.62 1.52 -2.34
C VAL A 171 17.61 2.55 -3.45
N ALA A 172 16.48 2.65 -4.15
CA ALA A 172 16.27 3.64 -5.18
C ALA A 172 15.21 4.64 -4.76
N LYS A 173 15.44 5.91 -5.10
CA LYS A 173 14.42 6.95 -5.11
C LYS A 173 14.07 7.24 -6.56
N VAL A 174 12.80 7.07 -6.91
CA VAL A 174 12.26 7.35 -8.23
C VAL A 174 11.30 8.53 -8.13
N ASP A 175 11.52 9.54 -8.96
CA ASP A 175 10.64 10.68 -9.12
C ASP A 175 10.10 10.68 -10.55
N ILE A 176 8.83 10.31 -10.71
CA ILE A 176 8.20 10.17 -12.04
C ILE A 176 7.90 11.53 -12.67
N ASN A 177 7.78 12.59 -11.87
CA ASN A 177 7.50 13.93 -12.37
C ASN A 177 8.73 14.53 -13.07
N THR A 178 9.92 14.20 -12.58
CA THR A 178 11.20 14.65 -13.13
C THR A 178 11.92 13.59 -13.96
N LEU A 179 11.37 12.37 -14.02
CA LEU A 179 11.96 11.19 -14.66
C LEU A 179 13.36 10.86 -14.11
N GLN A 180 13.58 11.13 -12.82
CA GLN A 180 14.87 10.91 -12.17
C GLN A 180 14.85 9.67 -11.28
N THR A 181 15.86 8.82 -11.46
CA THR A 181 16.10 7.65 -10.61
C THR A 181 17.48 7.75 -9.96
N THR A 182 17.50 7.86 -8.63
CA THR A 182 18.74 7.78 -7.84
C THR A 182 18.84 6.41 -7.20
N VAL A 183 19.91 5.65 -7.51
CA VAL A 183 20.11 4.28 -6.99
C VAL A 183 21.37 4.23 -6.13
N VAL A 184 21.19 3.84 -4.87
CA VAL A 184 22.27 3.55 -3.93
C VAL A 184 22.39 2.04 -3.77
N LYS A 185 23.58 1.49 -4.04
CA LYS A 185 23.90 0.11 -3.72
C LYS A 185 24.27 0.03 -2.23
N LEU A 186 23.74 -0.95 -1.53
CA LEU A 186 24.08 -1.23 -0.15
C LEU A 186 25.16 -2.32 -0.10
N GLU A 187 26.15 -2.15 0.77
CA GLU A 187 27.29 -3.08 0.92
C GLU A 187 26.92 -4.29 1.79
#